data_AF-X1H0N2-F1
#
_entry.id   AF-X1H0N2-F1
#
_cell.length_a   1.000
_cell.length_b   1.000
_cell.length_c   1.000
_cell.angle_alpha   90.00
_cell.angle_beta   90.00
_cell.angle_gamma   90.00
#
_symmetry.space_group_name_H-M   'P 1'
#
loop_
_entity.id
_entity.type
_entity.pdbx_description
1 polymer ?
#
loop_
_entity_poly.entity_id
_entity_poly.type
_entity_poly.pdbx_seq_one_letter_code
_entity_poly.pdbx_strand_id
1 'polypeptide(L)'
;MIKPELDKLVAAKLVAVIGGEYEYLTGERRNFEEAVRTSEAQLNRFQYKAEAMAGFAGQGLGFNTVPYMGNEFSVKTFFDDSPVNRRGDVEIRVYSPLQVIAGKKLVEIENESLYDENKYTVFILSDSVPEFDPELLRYIAMKDVIDSWKGDVNRSQEERTLATQREAKDLKKLSDGVRSKINEGLRRSHIIFRGSSHQVVPKPNQTVQDTLRAEIAEYWPKIYSKYDKVPVRFVEGAAGDH
;
A
#
# COMPACT_ATOMS: atom_id res chain seq x y z
N MET A 1 17.39 18.29 25.02
CA MET A 1 17.11 18.00 26.45
C MET A 1 15.66 17.61 26.75
N ILE A 2 14.75 17.48 25.77
CA ILE A 2 13.33 17.13 26.04
C ILE A 2 13.00 15.65 25.75
N LYS A 3 13.76 15.00 24.85
CA LYS A 3 13.54 13.60 24.43
C LYS A 3 13.59 12.58 25.59
N PRO A 4 14.59 12.61 26.50
CA PRO A 4 14.66 11.65 27.61
C PRO A 4 13.48 11.76 28.58
N GLU A 5 12.99 12.97 28.83
CA GLU A 5 11.80 13.22 29.66
C GLU A 5 10.51 12.77 28.95
N LEU A 6 10.39 12.98 27.64
CA LEU A 6 9.28 12.45 26.85
C LEU A 6 9.28 10.92 26.85
N ASP A 7 10.45 10.28 26.73
CA ASP A 7 10.57 8.82 26.79
C ASP A 7 10.14 8.28 28.16
N LYS A 8 10.46 8.99 29.26
CA LYS A 8 9.96 8.67 30.61
C LYS A 8 8.44 8.84 30.71
N LEU A 9 7.86 9.87 30.11
CA LEU A 9 6.41 10.09 30.11
C LEU A 9 5.65 9.05 29.27
N VAL A 10 6.25 8.61 28.17
CA VAL A 10 5.77 7.48 27.34
C VAL A 10 5.85 6.16 28.11
N ALA A 11 6.95 5.94 28.84
CA ALA A 11 7.13 4.78 29.72
C ALA A 11 6.14 4.79 30.89
N ALA A 12 5.85 5.96 31.46
CA ALA A 12 4.90 6.16 32.55
C ALA A 12 3.43 6.17 32.11
N LYS A 13 3.13 5.96 30.81
CA LYS A 13 1.78 5.97 30.23
C LYS A 13 1.01 7.29 30.44
N LEU A 14 1.72 8.42 30.55
CA LEU A 14 1.11 9.75 30.66
C LEU A 14 0.96 10.45 29.30
N VAL A 15 1.75 10.01 28.32
CA VAL A 15 1.80 10.57 26.97
C VAL A 15 1.89 9.43 25.94
N ALA A 16 1.19 9.57 24.81
CA ALA A 16 1.35 8.69 23.64
C ALA A 16 1.93 9.46 22.45
N VAL A 17 2.68 8.74 21.59
CA VAL A 17 3.14 9.27 20.29
C VAL A 17 2.18 8.79 19.22
N ILE A 18 1.53 9.71 18.52
CA ILE A 18 0.59 9.40 17.43
C ILE A 18 0.97 10.21 16.20
N GLY A 19 1.45 9.52 15.15
CA GLY A 19 1.94 10.14 13.92
C GLY A 19 2.97 11.26 14.15
N GLY A 20 3.93 11.03 15.05
CA GLY A 20 5.03 11.96 15.34
C GLY A 20 4.72 13.08 16.35
N GLU A 21 3.51 13.16 16.92
CA GLU A 21 3.14 14.15 17.93
C GLU A 21 2.85 13.51 19.28
N TYR A 22 3.17 14.23 20.37
CA TYR A 22 2.96 13.78 21.75
C TYR A 22 1.62 14.28 22.28
N GLU A 23 0.77 13.39 22.79
CA GLU A 23 -0.54 13.73 23.36
C GLU A 23 -0.70 13.22 24.81
N TYR A 24 -1.20 14.08 25.71
CA TYR A 24 -1.50 13.71 27.10
C TYR A 24 -2.72 12.79 27.20
N LEU A 25 -2.60 11.77 28.05
CA LEU A 25 -3.62 10.74 28.24
C LEU A 25 -4.42 11.00 29.52
N THR A 26 -5.74 11.20 29.39
CA THR A 26 -6.71 11.04 30.50
C THR A 26 -6.85 9.56 30.89
N GLY A 27 -7.55 9.23 31.98
CA GLY A 27 -7.71 7.83 32.42
C GLY A 27 -8.27 6.89 31.35
N GLU A 28 -9.32 7.32 30.64
CA GLU A 28 -9.92 6.57 29.54
C GLU A 28 -9.01 6.47 28.32
N ARG A 29 -8.30 7.55 27.98
CA ARG A 29 -7.27 7.56 26.93
C ARG A 29 -6.12 6.61 27.25
N ARG A 30 -5.73 6.50 28.52
CA ARG A 30 -4.69 5.56 28.96
C ARG A 30 -5.15 4.11 28.83
N ASN A 31 -6.39 3.82 29.21
CA ASN A 31 -6.97 2.48 29.05
C ASN A 31 -7.08 2.09 27.58
N PHE A 32 -7.47 3.04 26.72
CA PHE A 32 -7.50 2.83 25.27
C PHE A 32 -6.11 2.51 24.72
N GLU A 33 -5.11 3.33 25.05
CA GLU A 33 -3.72 3.13 24.62
C GLU A 33 -3.12 1.81 25.12
N GLU A 34 -3.46 1.39 26.33
CA GLU A 34 -3.07 0.08 26.87
C GLU A 34 -3.73 -1.08 26.13
N ALA A 35 -5.00 -0.94 25.74
CA ALA A 35 -5.67 -1.91 24.89
C ALA A 35 -4.98 -2.01 23.51
N VAL A 36 -4.59 -0.88 22.91
CA VAL A 36 -3.88 -0.87 21.62
C VAL A 36 -2.53 -1.58 21.75
N ARG A 37 -1.71 -1.24 22.75
CA ARG A 37 -0.42 -1.93 22.98
C ARG A 37 -0.59 -3.43 23.24
N THR A 38 -1.65 -3.82 23.94
CA THR A 38 -1.97 -5.23 24.19
C THR A 38 -2.32 -5.95 22.89
N SER A 39 -3.14 -5.32 22.03
CA SER A 39 -3.47 -5.82 20.71
C SER A 39 -2.21 -5.95 19.83
N GLU A 40 -1.34 -4.92 19.80
CA GLU A 40 -0.06 -4.96 19.05
C GLU A 40 0.81 -6.17 19.43
N ALA A 41 0.96 -6.43 20.74
CA ALA A 41 1.75 -7.56 21.23
C ALA A 41 1.19 -8.92 20.80
N GLN A 42 -0.12 -9.01 20.55
CA GLN A 42 -0.81 -10.21 20.10
C GLN A 42 -0.77 -10.38 18.56
N LEU A 43 -0.60 -9.27 17.81
CA LEU A 43 -0.69 -9.20 16.35
C LEU A 43 0.61 -9.52 15.60
N ASN A 44 1.47 -10.39 16.14
CA ASN A 44 2.76 -10.75 15.53
C ASN A 44 2.66 -11.76 14.35
N ARG A 45 1.50 -11.89 13.69
CA ARG A 45 1.33 -12.82 12.56
C ARG A 45 1.28 -12.06 11.23
N PHE A 46 2.11 -12.51 10.29
CA PHE A 46 2.15 -11.97 8.93
C PHE A 46 0.79 -11.96 8.23
N GLN A 47 -0.03 -13.00 8.43
CA GLN A 47 -1.36 -13.13 7.81
C GLN A 47 -2.28 -11.94 8.12
N TYR A 48 -2.30 -11.45 9.35
CA TYR A 48 -3.12 -10.28 9.72
C TYR A 48 -2.64 -9.00 9.03
N LYS A 49 -1.31 -8.84 8.89
CA LYS A 49 -0.72 -7.71 8.17
C LYS A 49 -1.06 -7.78 6.68
N ALA A 50 -0.96 -8.96 6.07
CA ALA A 50 -1.31 -9.17 4.67
C ALA A 50 -2.80 -8.88 4.39
N GLU A 51 -3.71 -9.32 5.28
CA GLU A 51 -5.13 -9.00 5.17
C GLU A 51 -5.39 -7.49 5.28
N ALA A 52 -4.74 -6.82 6.22
CA ALA A 52 -4.85 -5.36 6.35
C ALA A 52 -4.34 -4.63 5.09
N MET A 53 -3.28 -5.13 4.44
CA MET A 53 -2.76 -4.57 3.18
C MET A 53 -3.77 -4.62 2.04
N ALA A 54 -4.70 -5.58 2.02
CA ALA A 54 -5.77 -5.62 1.03
C ALA A 54 -6.64 -4.35 1.07
N GLY A 55 -6.84 -3.76 2.25
CA GLY A 55 -7.52 -2.47 2.41
C GLY A 55 -6.78 -1.27 1.78
N PHE A 56 -5.48 -1.42 1.52
CA PHE A 56 -4.64 -0.42 0.85
C PHE A 56 -4.41 -0.74 -0.64
N ALA A 57 -4.81 -1.93 -1.10
CA ALA A 57 -4.59 -2.40 -2.48
C ALA A 57 -5.19 -1.45 -3.54
N GLY A 58 -6.38 -0.89 -3.27
CA GLY A 58 -7.03 0.09 -4.16
C GLY A 58 -6.21 1.36 -4.43
N GLN A 59 -5.20 1.65 -3.61
CA GLN A 59 -4.30 2.78 -3.76
C GLN A 59 -2.89 2.39 -4.19
N GLY A 60 -2.57 1.09 -4.23
CA GLY A 60 -1.21 0.60 -4.47
C GLY A 60 -0.64 1.02 -5.83
N LEU A 61 -1.46 1.05 -6.89
CA LEU A 61 -1.00 1.49 -8.22
C LEU A 61 -1.51 2.88 -8.62
N GLY A 62 -2.74 3.23 -8.25
CA GLY A 62 -3.37 4.50 -8.62
C GLY A 62 -3.69 4.67 -10.11
N PHE A 63 -3.45 3.67 -10.97
CA PHE A 63 -3.86 3.65 -12.38
C PHE A 63 -4.35 2.27 -12.81
N ASN A 64 -5.27 2.25 -13.78
CA ASN A 64 -5.87 1.03 -14.35
C ASN A 64 -5.61 0.89 -15.85
N THR A 65 -4.89 1.85 -16.44
CA THR A 65 -4.54 1.85 -17.86
C THR A 65 -3.09 2.26 -18.07
N VAL A 66 -2.50 1.83 -19.18
CA VAL A 66 -1.15 2.18 -19.62
C VAL A 66 -1.25 2.74 -21.04
N PRO A 67 -0.65 3.90 -21.33
CA PRO A 67 -0.71 4.53 -22.64
C PRO A 67 0.24 3.83 -23.61
N TYR A 68 -0.22 3.57 -24.83
CA TYR A 68 0.63 3.08 -25.91
C TYR A 68 0.08 3.49 -27.27
N MET A 69 0.94 4.09 -28.12
CA MET A 69 0.60 4.51 -29.48
C MET A 69 -0.70 5.33 -29.59
N GLY A 70 -0.91 6.25 -28.64
CA GLY A 70 -2.09 7.13 -28.61
C GLY A 70 -3.37 6.48 -28.06
N ASN A 71 -3.31 5.23 -27.58
CA ASN A 71 -4.44 4.52 -26.97
C ASN A 71 -4.16 4.19 -25.50
N GLU A 72 -5.23 3.99 -24.76
CA GLU A 72 -5.22 3.60 -23.34
C GLU A 72 -5.55 2.11 -23.21
N PHE A 73 -4.60 1.30 -22.76
CA PHE A 73 -4.80 -0.14 -22.58
C PHE A 73 -5.12 -0.44 -21.13
N SER A 74 -6.25 -1.12 -20.89
CA SER A 74 -6.59 -1.62 -19.55
C SER A 74 -5.62 -2.69 -19.09
N VAL A 75 -5.25 -2.67 -17.81
CA VAL A 75 -4.31 -3.61 -17.20
C VAL A 75 -4.89 -4.27 -15.96
N LYS A 76 -4.75 -5.59 -15.88
CA LYS A 76 -5.06 -6.35 -14.66
C LYS A 76 -4.02 -5.99 -13.63
N THR A 77 -4.44 -5.63 -12.42
CA THR A 77 -3.53 -5.18 -11.38
C THR A 77 -3.76 -5.99 -10.11
N PHE A 78 -2.66 -6.48 -9.54
CA PHE A 78 -2.61 -7.15 -8.25
C PHE A 78 -1.66 -6.39 -7.33
N PHE A 79 -2.02 -6.30 -6.06
CA PHE A 79 -1.20 -5.70 -5.01
C PHE A 79 -1.15 -6.67 -3.84
N ASP A 80 0.04 -7.16 -3.51
CA ASP A 80 0.26 -8.26 -2.54
C ASP A 80 -0.71 -9.42 -2.79
N ASP A 81 -0.76 -9.88 -4.04
CA ASP A 81 -1.65 -10.93 -4.56
C ASP A 81 -3.16 -10.64 -4.49
N SER A 82 -3.56 -9.50 -3.93
CA SER A 82 -4.95 -9.05 -3.90
C SER A 82 -5.32 -8.36 -5.21
N PRO A 83 -6.40 -8.78 -5.91
CA PRO A 83 -6.79 -8.16 -7.17
C PRO A 83 -7.35 -6.76 -6.95
N VAL A 84 -6.76 -5.77 -7.61
CA VAL A 84 -7.18 -4.36 -7.60
C VAL A 84 -8.03 -4.04 -8.82
N ASN A 85 -7.57 -4.44 -10.00
CA ASN A 85 -8.31 -4.34 -11.24
C ASN A 85 -8.25 -5.67 -11.98
N ARG A 86 -9.40 -6.17 -12.46
CA ARG A 86 -9.49 -7.46 -13.15
C ARG A 86 -9.63 -7.33 -14.67
N ARG A 87 -9.63 -6.11 -15.21
CA ARG A 87 -9.80 -5.83 -16.65
C ARG A 87 -8.44 -5.65 -17.31
N GLY A 88 -8.26 -6.23 -18.51
CA GLY A 88 -7.04 -6.12 -19.29
C GLY A 88 -6.38 -7.46 -19.61
N ASP A 89 -5.49 -7.47 -20.60
CA ASP A 89 -4.76 -8.66 -21.02
C ASP A 89 -3.34 -8.74 -20.45
N VAL A 90 -2.80 -7.59 -20.05
CA VAL A 90 -1.50 -7.47 -19.37
C VAL A 90 -1.73 -7.42 -17.87
N GLU A 91 -0.95 -8.19 -17.11
CA GLU A 91 -0.95 -8.19 -15.65
C GLU A 91 0.17 -7.30 -15.11
N ILE A 92 -0.16 -6.51 -14.09
CA ILE A 92 0.79 -5.76 -13.27
C ILE A 92 0.69 -6.31 -11.86
N ARG A 93 1.78 -6.86 -11.34
CA ARG A 93 1.85 -7.43 -9.99
C ARG A 93 2.76 -6.59 -9.12
N VAL A 94 2.22 -6.05 -8.04
CA VAL A 94 2.95 -5.18 -7.13
C VAL A 94 3.13 -5.84 -5.79
N TYR A 95 4.38 -5.86 -5.35
CA TYR A 95 4.79 -6.30 -4.04
C TYR A 95 5.15 -5.08 -3.19
N SER A 96 4.43 -4.92 -2.08
CA SER A 96 4.58 -3.80 -1.16
C SER A 96 5.85 -3.94 -0.31
N PRO A 97 6.23 -2.90 0.46
CA PRO A 97 7.30 -3.02 1.44
C PRO A 97 7.11 -4.18 2.43
N LEU A 98 5.86 -4.59 2.71
CA LEU A 98 5.57 -5.74 3.57
C LEU A 98 6.14 -7.04 3.00
N GLN A 99 6.02 -7.25 1.69
CA GLN A 99 6.51 -8.46 1.01
C GLN A 99 8.04 -8.52 1.00
N VAL A 100 8.70 -7.37 0.87
CA VAL A 100 10.16 -7.27 1.01
C VAL A 100 10.60 -7.67 2.41
N ILE A 101 9.90 -7.17 3.43
CA ILE A 101 10.14 -7.53 4.84
C ILE A 101 9.88 -9.02 5.09
N ALA A 102 8.88 -9.60 4.40
CA ALA A 102 8.58 -11.04 4.42
C ALA A 102 9.66 -11.90 3.74
N GLY A 103 10.62 -11.27 3.06
CA GLY A 103 11.74 -11.94 2.42
C GLY A 103 11.60 -12.15 0.91
N LYS A 104 10.60 -11.54 0.24
CA LYS A 104 10.50 -11.55 -1.22
C LYS A 104 11.70 -10.82 -1.83
N LYS A 105 12.47 -11.49 -2.68
CA LYS A 105 13.71 -10.93 -3.27
C LYS A 105 13.55 -10.61 -4.75
N LEU A 106 14.33 -9.62 -5.21
CA LEU A 106 14.39 -9.24 -6.62
C LEU A 106 14.74 -10.43 -7.53
N VAL A 107 15.78 -11.19 -7.20
CA VAL A 107 16.25 -12.34 -7.99
C VAL A 107 15.19 -13.43 -8.13
N GLU A 108 14.36 -13.64 -7.11
CA GLU A 108 13.27 -14.62 -7.16
C GLU A 108 12.20 -14.18 -8.17
N ILE A 109 11.86 -12.90 -8.19
CA ILE A 109 10.88 -12.32 -9.13
C ILE A 109 11.44 -12.26 -10.55
N GLU A 110 12.73 -11.97 -10.71
CA GLU A 110 13.40 -12.03 -12.01
C GLU A 110 13.26 -13.42 -12.62
N ASN A 111 13.51 -14.47 -11.84
CA ASN A 111 13.32 -15.85 -12.27
C ASN A 111 11.83 -16.19 -12.53
N GLU A 112 10.93 -15.78 -11.65
CA GLU A 112 9.47 -15.96 -11.79
C GLU A 112 8.95 -15.32 -13.09
N SER A 113 9.47 -14.15 -13.44
CA SER A 113 9.07 -13.40 -14.64
C SER A 113 9.47 -14.06 -15.98
N LEU A 114 10.34 -15.08 -15.93
CA LEU A 114 10.74 -15.85 -17.12
C LEU A 114 9.73 -16.94 -17.48
N TYR A 115 8.87 -17.36 -16.54
CA TYR A 115 7.89 -18.41 -16.77
C TYR A 115 6.89 -18.02 -17.87
N ASP A 116 6.45 -19.00 -18.65
CA ASP A 116 5.57 -18.77 -19.80
C ASP A 116 4.19 -18.24 -19.38
N GLU A 117 3.72 -18.58 -18.19
CA GLU A 117 2.50 -18.03 -17.59
C GLU A 117 2.61 -16.51 -17.32
N ASN A 118 3.83 -16.01 -17.09
CA ASN A 118 4.12 -14.61 -16.78
C ASN A 118 4.57 -13.80 -18.01
N LYS A 119 4.38 -14.34 -19.22
CA LYS A 119 4.81 -13.69 -20.47
C LYS A 119 4.19 -12.30 -20.72
N TYR A 120 3.02 -12.04 -20.12
CA TYR A 120 2.31 -10.75 -20.18
C TYR A 120 2.19 -10.10 -18.80
N THR A 121 3.13 -10.40 -17.90
CA THR A 121 3.13 -9.91 -16.53
C THR A 121 4.33 -9.00 -16.31
N VAL A 122 4.08 -7.77 -15.87
CA VAL A 122 5.11 -6.84 -15.38
C VAL A 122 5.05 -6.84 -13.86
N PHE A 123 6.17 -7.08 -13.21
CA PHE A 123 6.25 -7.09 -11.75
C PHE A 123 6.86 -5.79 -11.25
N ILE A 124 6.41 -5.33 -10.09
CA ILE A 124 6.94 -4.17 -9.39
C ILE A 124 7.25 -4.60 -7.97
N LEU A 125 8.52 -4.57 -7.60
CA LEU A 125 8.96 -4.82 -6.24
C LEU A 125 9.28 -3.48 -5.57
N SER A 126 8.48 -3.09 -4.57
CA SER A 126 8.77 -1.90 -3.76
C SER A 126 10.13 -2.03 -3.08
N ASP A 127 10.76 -0.89 -2.76
CA ASP A 127 11.91 -0.90 -1.85
C ASP A 127 11.46 -1.12 -0.39
N SER A 128 12.40 -1.52 0.45
CA SER A 128 12.22 -1.52 1.90
C SER A 128 12.04 -0.09 2.40
N VAL A 129 11.08 0.10 3.31
CA VAL A 129 10.81 1.41 3.92
C VAL A 129 10.97 1.30 5.44
N PRO A 130 11.83 2.11 6.06
CA PRO A 130 12.00 2.13 7.51
C PRO A 130 10.67 2.33 8.23
N GLU A 131 10.51 1.66 9.36
CA GLU A 131 9.34 1.78 10.23
C GLU A 131 7.99 1.45 9.55
N PHE A 132 7.98 0.83 8.37
CA PHE A 132 6.73 0.42 7.71
C PHE A 132 5.97 -0.62 8.56
N ASP A 133 6.67 -1.67 8.98
CA ASP A 133 6.09 -2.75 9.78
C ASP A 133 5.49 -2.28 11.12
N PRO A 134 6.19 -1.51 11.98
CA PRO A 134 5.61 -1.04 13.23
C PRO A 134 4.45 -0.05 13.02
N GLU A 135 4.47 0.78 11.96
CA GLU A 135 3.36 1.69 11.69
C GLU A 135 2.11 0.95 11.18
N LEU A 136 2.29 -0.05 10.30
CA LEU A 136 1.20 -0.93 9.89
C LEU A 136 0.62 -1.71 11.07
N LEU A 137 1.49 -2.26 11.93
CA LEU A 137 1.06 -2.97 13.14
C LEU A 137 0.26 -2.06 14.08
N ARG A 138 0.71 -0.82 14.28
CA ARG A 138 0.02 0.20 15.08
C ARG A 138 -1.36 0.53 14.51
N TYR A 139 -1.45 0.69 13.19
CA TYR A 139 -2.72 0.92 12.50
C TYR A 139 -3.72 -0.23 12.73
N ILE A 140 -3.28 -1.48 12.54
CA ILE A 140 -4.13 -2.67 12.72
C ILE A 140 -4.62 -2.76 14.16
N ALA A 141 -3.71 -2.65 15.13
CA ALA A 141 -4.06 -2.74 16.53
C ALA A 141 -5.04 -1.65 16.98
N MET A 142 -4.83 -0.41 16.52
CA MET A 142 -5.75 0.69 16.81
C MET A 142 -7.12 0.45 16.18
N LYS A 143 -7.17 -0.06 14.94
CA LYS A 143 -8.42 -0.40 14.27
C LYS A 143 -9.19 -1.47 15.05
N ASP A 144 -8.53 -2.54 15.47
CA ASP A 144 -9.16 -3.65 16.21
C ASP A 144 -9.77 -3.15 17.53
N VAL A 145 -9.05 -2.31 18.27
CA VAL A 145 -9.53 -1.73 19.52
C VAL A 145 -10.71 -0.77 19.28
N ILE A 146 -10.65 0.07 18.24
CA ILE A 146 -11.75 0.96 17.87
C ILE A 146 -13.01 0.15 17.54
N ASP A 147 -12.88 -0.86 16.68
CA ASP A 147 -14.01 -1.69 16.24
C ASP A 147 -14.60 -2.46 17.44
N SER A 148 -13.75 -2.99 18.32
CA SER A 148 -14.17 -3.63 19.57
C SER A 148 -14.92 -2.67 20.50
N TRP A 149 -14.38 -1.48 20.76
CA TRP A 149 -14.98 -0.52 21.69
C TRP A 149 -16.29 0.07 21.16
N LYS A 150 -16.38 0.29 19.84
CA LYS A 150 -17.62 0.75 19.19
C LYS A 150 -18.70 -0.33 19.17
N GLY A 151 -18.32 -1.60 19.01
CA GLY A 151 -19.25 -2.73 18.91
C GLY A 151 -19.71 -3.30 20.25
N ASP A 152 -19.01 -3.05 21.35
CA ASP A 152 -19.30 -3.66 22.66
C ASP A 152 -20.43 -2.93 23.40
N VAL A 153 -21.54 -3.64 23.62
CA VAL A 153 -22.76 -3.16 24.31
C VAL A 153 -22.49 -2.75 25.76
N ASN A 154 -21.48 -3.34 26.41
CA ASN A 154 -21.16 -3.10 27.83
C ASN A 154 -20.22 -1.91 28.06
N ARG A 155 -19.68 -1.29 27.01
CA ARG A 155 -18.82 -0.10 27.11
C ARG A 155 -19.62 1.15 27.42
N SER A 156 -19.00 2.07 28.14
CA SER A 156 -19.60 3.36 28.46
C SER A 156 -19.79 4.21 27.21
N GLN A 157 -20.72 5.17 27.27
CA GLN A 157 -20.91 6.12 26.17
C GLN A 157 -19.67 7.00 25.95
N GLU A 158 -18.91 7.28 27.01
CA GLU A 158 -17.65 8.03 26.96
C GLU A 158 -16.56 7.24 26.21
N GLU A 159 -16.42 5.94 26.50
CA GLU A 159 -15.48 5.04 25.80
C GLU A 159 -15.80 4.92 24.31
N ARG A 160 -17.09 4.79 23.94
CA ARG A 160 -17.50 4.76 22.53
C ARG A 160 -17.26 6.08 21.81
N THR A 161 -17.48 7.20 22.51
CA THR A 161 -17.21 8.53 21.97
C THR A 161 -15.72 8.71 21.74
N LEU A 162 -14.87 8.27 22.69
CA LEU A 162 -13.42 8.27 22.54
C LEU A 162 -12.97 7.42 21.34
N ALA A 163 -13.49 6.21 21.17
CA ALA A 163 -13.16 5.36 20.02
C ALA A 163 -13.52 6.04 18.68
N THR A 164 -14.66 6.73 18.62
CA THR A 164 -15.08 7.50 17.43
C THR A 164 -14.13 8.68 17.15
N GLN A 165 -13.67 9.38 18.19
CA GLN A 165 -12.68 10.45 18.05
C GLN A 165 -11.33 9.93 17.56
N ARG A 166 -10.85 8.80 18.11
CA ARG A 166 -9.62 8.12 17.70
C ARG A 166 -9.68 7.65 16.26
N GLU A 167 -10.82 7.13 15.81
CA GLU A 167 -11.05 6.74 14.42
C GLU A 167 -10.92 7.94 13.46
N ALA A 168 -11.61 9.04 13.78
CA ALA A 168 -11.66 10.22 12.91
C ALA A 168 -10.30 10.93 12.75
N LYS A 169 -9.46 10.88 13.79
CA LYS A 169 -8.18 11.61 13.83
C LYS A 169 -6.98 10.69 13.69
N ASP A 170 -6.80 9.77 14.64
CA ASP A 170 -5.55 9.05 14.83
C ASP A 170 -5.44 7.85 13.89
N LEU A 171 -6.53 7.09 13.74
CA LEU A 171 -6.57 5.99 12.78
C LEU A 171 -6.41 6.51 11.35
N LYS A 172 -7.04 7.65 11.04
CA LYS A 172 -6.85 8.34 9.75
C LYS A 172 -5.40 8.76 9.55
N LYS A 173 -4.76 9.38 10.55
CA LYS A 173 -3.34 9.78 10.49
C LYS A 173 -2.42 8.59 10.26
N LEU A 174 -2.66 7.46 10.93
CA LEU A 174 -1.91 6.21 10.74
C LEU A 174 -2.16 5.61 9.35
N SER A 175 -3.41 5.61 8.87
CA SER A 175 -3.74 5.15 7.52
C SER A 175 -3.02 5.96 6.45
N ASP A 176 -3.02 7.29 6.58
CA ASP A 176 -2.31 8.19 5.67
C ASP A 176 -0.79 8.03 5.76
N GLY A 177 -0.24 7.73 6.95
CA GLY A 177 1.16 7.38 7.15
C GLY A 177 1.57 6.09 6.43
N VAL A 178 0.81 5.01 6.60
CA VAL A 178 1.01 3.74 5.89
C VAL A 178 0.97 3.97 4.37
N ARG A 179 -0.01 4.73 3.87
CA ARG A 179 -0.10 5.09 2.44
C ARG A 179 1.11 5.87 1.94
N SER A 180 1.59 6.84 2.73
CA SER A 180 2.78 7.61 2.40
C SER A 180 4.00 6.69 2.27
N LYS A 181 4.17 5.72 3.17
CA LYS A 181 5.28 4.77 3.12
C LYS A 181 5.15 3.76 1.96
N ILE A 182 3.95 3.32 1.59
CA ILE A 182 3.74 2.52 0.37
C ILE A 182 4.24 3.32 -0.85
N ASN A 183 3.82 4.58 -0.97
CA ASN A 183 4.27 5.45 -2.07
C ASN A 183 5.79 5.68 -2.05
N GLU A 184 6.40 5.81 -0.87
CA GLU A 184 7.86 5.90 -0.73
C GLU A 184 8.56 4.65 -1.26
N GLY A 185 8.09 3.46 -0.89
CA GLY A 185 8.62 2.19 -1.38
C GLY A 185 8.47 2.03 -2.89
N LEU A 186 7.33 2.43 -3.43
CA LEU A 186 7.07 2.41 -4.88
C LEU A 186 7.95 3.41 -5.65
N ARG A 187 8.29 4.55 -5.03
CA ARG A 187 9.16 5.58 -5.62
C ARG A 187 10.57 5.07 -5.93
N ARG A 188 11.03 4.05 -5.19
CA ARG A 188 12.35 3.42 -5.33
C ARG A 188 12.26 1.95 -5.77
N SER A 189 11.09 1.55 -6.27
CA SER A 189 10.81 0.17 -6.66
C SER A 189 11.68 -0.28 -7.82
N HIS A 190 11.73 -1.60 -8.01
CA HIS A 190 12.26 -2.22 -9.22
C HIS A 190 11.10 -2.67 -10.10
N ILE A 191 11.17 -2.35 -11.39
CA ILE A 191 10.27 -2.95 -12.38
C ILE A 191 11.00 -4.13 -13.01
N ILE A 192 10.30 -5.26 -13.11
CA ILE A 192 10.84 -6.53 -13.58
C ILE A 192 9.96 -7.06 -14.71
N PHE A 193 10.59 -7.42 -15.82
CA PHE A 193 9.93 -8.05 -16.96
C PHE A 193 10.90 -9.00 -17.67
N ARG A 194 10.50 -10.28 -17.82
CA ARG A 194 11.24 -11.31 -18.57
C ARG A 194 12.72 -11.43 -18.16
N GLY A 195 12.96 -11.50 -16.86
CA GLY A 195 14.29 -11.68 -16.25
C GLY A 195 15.17 -10.43 -16.25
N SER A 196 14.69 -9.32 -16.79
CA SER A 196 15.36 -8.02 -16.69
C SER A 196 14.69 -7.17 -15.63
N SER A 197 15.50 -6.47 -14.82
CA SER A 197 15.00 -5.49 -13.87
C SER A 197 15.76 -4.17 -13.97
N HIS A 198 15.12 -3.09 -13.57
CA HIS A 198 15.77 -1.82 -13.31
C HIS A 198 15.04 -1.07 -12.19
N GLN A 199 15.78 -0.19 -11.51
CA GLN A 199 15.21 0.65 -10.46
C GLN A 199 14.50 1.86 -11.08
N VAL A 200 13.31 2.17 -10.57
CA VAL A 200 12.51 3.33 -10.95
C VAL A 200 13.22 4.60 -10.47
N VAL A 201 13.34 5.59 -11.36
CA VAL A 201 13.95 6.89 -11.05
C VAL A 201 13.01 8.01 -11.45
N PRO A 202 12.12 8.45 -10.54
CA PRO A 202 11.16 9.50 -10.83
C PRO A 202 11.83 10.83 -11.14
N LYS A 203 11.36 11.50 -12.18
CA LYS A 203 11.80 12.86 -12.53
C LYS A 203 11.30 13.87 -11.50
N PRO A 204 11.97 15.03 -11.35
CA PRO A 204 11.46 16.13 -10.52
C PRO A 204 10.02 16.48 -10.92
N ASN A 205 9.12 16.60 -9.94
CA ASN A 205 7.70 16.93 -10.09
C ASN A 205 6.79 15.87 -10.76
N GLN A 206 7.27 14.65 -10.99
CA GLN A 206 6.42 13.55 -11.46
C GLN A 206 5.86 12.76 -10.28
N THR A 207 4.58 12.35 -10.37
CA THR A 207 4.00 11.43 -9.39
C THR A 207 4.60 10.03 -9.55
N VAL A 208 4.55 9.21 -8.50
CA VAL A 208 5.04 7.83 -8.56
C VAL A 208 4.24 7.04 -9.60
N GLN A 209 2.92 7.25 -9.62
CA GLN A 209 1.99 6.62 -10.54
C GLN A 209 2.31 6.96 -12.00
N ASP A 210 2.53 8.23 -12.31
CA ASP A 210 2.89 8.65 -13.67
C ASP A 210 4.24 8.09 -14.11
N THR A 211 5.19 7.98 -13.18
CA THR A 211 6.52 7.40 -13.46
C THR A 211 6.38 5.92 -13.78
N LEU A 212 5.74 5.15 -12.91
CA LEU A 212 5.51 3.71 -13.11
C LEU A 212 4.75 3.46 -14.41
N ARG A 213 3.69 4.23 -14.67
CA ARG A 213 2.88 4.12 -15.88
C ARG A 213 3.70 4.39 -17.16
N ALA A 214 4.59 5.37 -17.13
CA ALA A 214 5.48 5.67 -18.24
C ALA A 214 6.54 4.57 -18.46
N GLU A 215 7.17 4.09 -17.39
CA GLU A 215 8.19 3.03 -17.49
C GLU A 215 7.58 1.69 -17.93
N ILE A 216 6.38 1.35 -17.44
CA ILE A 216 5.67 0.13 -17.87
C ILE A 216 5.31 0.18 -19.35
N ALA A 217 4.96 1.36 -19.89
CA ALA A 217 4.66 1.54 -21.30
C ALA A 217 5.86 1.19 -22.21
N GLU A 218 7.11 1.25 -21.70
CA GLU A 218 8.29 0.84 -22.47
C GLU A 218 8.32 -0.66 -22.78
N TYR A 219 7.58 -1.49 -22.04
CA TYR A 219 7.45 -2.92 -22.31
C TYR A 219 6.34 -3.25 -23.32
N TRP A 220 5.44 -2.32 -23.64
CA TRP A 220 4.33 -2.57 -24.59
C TRP A 220 4.81 -3.01 -25.98
N PRO A 221 5.89 -2.46 -26.58
CA PRO A 221 6.42 -2.99 -27.84
C PRO A 221 6.87 -4.45 -27.76
N LYS A 222 7.33 -4.91 -26.59
CA LYS A 222 7.76 -6.31 -26.39
C LYS A 222 6.55 -7.22 -26.22
N ILE A 223 5.55 -6.76 -25.45
CA ILE A 223 4.30 -7.48 -25.19
C ILE A 223 3.44 -7.56 -26.46
N TYR A 224 3.24 -6.44 -27.12
CA TYR A 224 2.47 -6.28 -28.36
C TYR A 224 3.37 -6.08 -29.57
N SER A 225 4.35 -6.98 -29.76
CA SER A 225 5.36 -6.92 -30.84
C SER A 225 4.82 -6.90 -32.29
N LYS A 226 3.53 -7.19 -32.47
CA LYS A 226 2.85 -7.15 -33.77
C LYS A 226 1.86 -6.00 -33.91
N TYR A 227 1.75 -5.11 -32.91
CA TYR A 227 0.74 -4.05 -32.91
C TYR A 227 0.83 -3.14 -34.15
N ASP A 228 2.05 -2.71 -34.49
CA ASP A 228 2.29 -1.86 -35.67
C ASP A 228 2.03 -2.56 -37.00
N LYS A 229 1.87 -3.89 -36.99
CA LYS A 229 1.59 -4.71 -38.17
C LYS A 229 0.10 -4.98 -38.36
N VAL A 230 -0.76 -4.51 -37.46
CA VAL A 230 -2.21 -4.65 -37.57
C VAL A 230 -2.76 -3.46 -38.38
N PRO A 231 -3.28 -3.66 -39.60
CA PRO A 231 -3.72 -2.57 -40.46
C PRO A 231 -5.03 -1.91 -40.02
N VAL A 232 -5.77 -2.52 -39.10
CA VAL A 232 -7.04 -2.00 -38.58
C VAL A 232 -6.86 -1.61 -37.11
N ARG A 233 -6.91 -0.31 -36.82
CA ARG A 233 -6.98 0.22 -35.45
C ARG A 233 -8.46 0.43 -35.14
N PHE A 234 -9.00 -0.26 -34.14
CA PHE A 234 -10.34 0.05 -33.63
C PHE A 234 -10.27 1.42 -32.95
N VAL A 235 -10.80 2.43 -33.61
CA VAL A 235 -11.07 3.72 -32.97
C VAL A 235 -12.33 3.50 -32.16
N GLU A 236 -12.21 3.40 -30.85
CA GLU A 236 -13.38 3.47 -29.97
C GLU A 236 -13.86 4.92 -29.99
N GLY A 237 -14.80 5.21 -30.88
CA GLY A 237 -15.34 6.54 -31.10
C GLY A 237 -16.76 6.46 -31.65
N ALA A 238 -17.74 6.52 -30.74
CA ALA A 238 -18.97 7.32 -30.82
C ALA A 238 -20.05 6.73 -29.90
N ALA A 239 -20.06 7.19 -28.65
CA ALA A 239 -21.35 7.50 -28.04
C ALA A 239 -21.83 8.80 -28.71
N GLY A 240 -22.98 8.77 -29.40
CA GLY A 240 -23.58 9.96 -30.00
C GLY A 240 -24.60 9.64 -31.10
N ASP A 241 -25.88 9.70 -30.70
CA ASP A 241 -27.09 10.07 -31.46
C ASP A 241 -27.54 9.22 -32.66
N HIS A 242 -28.61 8.42 -32.44
CA HIS A 242 -29.96 8.66 -32.96
C HIS A 242 -31.01 7.78 -32.27
#